data_AF-C3XY60-F1
#
_entry.id   AF-C3XY60-F1
#
_cell.length_a   1.000
_cell.length_b   1.000
_cell.length_c   1.000
_cell.angle_alpha   90.00
_cell.angle_beta   90.00
_cell.angle_gamma   90.00
#
_symmetry.space_group_name_H-M   'P 1'
#
loop_
_entity.id
_entity.type
_entity.pdbx_description
1 polymer ?
#
loop_
_entity_poly.entity_id
_entity_poly.type
_entity_poly.pdbx_seq_one_letter_code
_entity_poly.pdbx_strand_id
1 'polypeptide(L)'
;MDMSKWGVDCFKIDTLTNGRSLTAVTYTILQERDLIKTFKIPANTLITYLMTLEDHYHREVPYHNNRHAADVTQTTHYLLGMQALENVFTDLEILASIFASAIHDVDHPGVNNQFLILTSSELAILYNDESCLENHHLAVAFKLLQEENCDIFCNLSKKQRSTLRKMVIDMVLATDMSKHMSLLADLKTMVETKKVAGSGVLLLDNYTDRIQVLQNMVHCADLGNPTKPLELYRQWLDKLMDEFYHQGDRERNKQLEISAMCDRHNASVEKSQVGFIDFIVHPLWETWADLVHPDAQSILDQLEENRDWFASQIPMSPSPGPDSKEKNGSQDSPTHKEQFRFDMTPELDEEDTLDDDDDDEDSATPVNPSTPTPRSQEIRIESRIRGQPRLSS
;
A
#
# COMPACT_ATOMS: atom_id res chain seq x y z
N MET A 1 -19.20 14.97 5.37
CA MET A 1 -17.88 15.45 5.87
C MET A 1 -17.16 16.03 4.66
N ASP A 2 -16.33 17.04 4.87
CA ASP A 2 -15.45 17.56 3.82
C ASP A 2 -14.31 16.55 3.59
N MET A 3 -14.28 15.91 2.42
CA MET A 3 -13.26 14.90 2.09
C MET A 3 -11.91 15.52 1.72
N SER A 4 -11.81 16.84 1.58
CA SER A 4 -10.58 17.56 1.27
C SER A 4 -9.78 17.99 2.51
N LYS A 5 -10.04 17.37 3.67
CA LYS A 5 -9.30 17.62 4.92
C LYS A 5 -8.37 16.46 5.27
N TRP A 6 -7.23 16.76 5.89
CA TRP A 6 -6.39 15.76 6.53
C TRP A 6 -7.06 15.22 7.80
N GLY A 7 -6.87 13.94 8.11
CA GLY A 7 -7.38 13.34 9.34
C GLY A 7 -8.91 13.14 9.36
N VAL A 8 -9.53 12.83 8.21
CA VAL A 8 -10.93 12.40 8.18
C VAL A 8 -11.08 11.10 8.98
N ASP A 9 -12.06 11.06 9.88
CA ASP A 9 -12.31 9.91 10.74
C ASP A 9 -13.08 8.81 9.98
N CYS A 10 -12.34 7.91 9.33
CA CYS A 10 -12.89 6.76 8.61
C CYS A 10 -13.56 5.73 9.54
N PHE A 11 -13.23 5.68 10.84
CA PHE A 11 -13.93 4.84 11.82
C PHE A 11 -15.37 5.32 12.03
N LYS A 12 -15.54 6.64 12.14
CA LYS A 12 -16.85 7.26 12.25
C LYS A 12 -17.64 7.14 10.96
N ILE A 13 -17.01 7.30 9.79
CA ILE A 13 -17.69 7.08 8.50
C ILE A 13 -18.19 5.64 8.39
N ASP A 14 -17.36 4.66 8.73
CA ASP A 14 -17.74 3.25 8.71
C ASP A 14 -18.97 2.97 9.59
N THR A 15 -18.97 3.53 10.80
CA THR A 15 -20.12 3.43 11.72
C THR A 15 -21.38 4.06 11.13
N LEU A 16 -21.28 5.27 10.57
CA LEU A 16 -22.42 6.01 10.02
C LEU A 16 -22.98 5.38 8.73
N THR A 17 -22.18 4.58 8.05
CA THR A 17 -22.52 3.94 6.77
C THR A 17 -22.85 2.45 6.94
N ASN A 18 -22.92 1.95 8.19
CA ASN A 18 -23.17 0.55 8.52
C ASN A 18 -22.15 -0.41 7.91
N GLY A 19 -20.86 -0.09 8.04
CA GLY A 19 -19.79 -0.92 7.50
C GLY A 19 -19.61 -0.74 5.99
N ARG A 20 -19.84 0.47 5.46
CA ARG A 20 -19.75 0.80 4.03
C ARG A 20 -18.86 2.02 3.77
N SER A 21 -17.80 2.18 4.55
CA SER A 21 -16.91 3.34 4.46
C SER A 21 -16.26 3.49 3.08
N LEU A 22 -15.79 2.40 2.47
CA LEU A 22 -15.11 2.46 1.17
C LEU A 22 -16.06 2.91 0.07
N THR A 23 -17.27 2.34 0.03
CA THR A 23 -18.29 2.76 -0.94
C THR A 23 -18.63 4.24 -0.75
N ALA A 24 -18.89 4.67 0.49
CA ALA A 24 -19.30 6.04 0.78
C ALA A 24 -18.21 7.07 0.46
N VAL A 25 -16.96 6.80 0.87
CA VAL A 25 -15.81 7.67 0.63
C VAL A 25 -15.52 7.78 -0.86
N THR A 26 -15.36 6.64 -1.55
CA THR A 26 -15.01 6.63 -2.98
C THR A 26 -16.09 7.29 -3.83
N TYR A 27 -17.37 6.99 -3.57
CA TYR A 27 -18.47 7.64 -4.29
C TYR A 27 -18.45 9.17 -4.10
N THR A 28 -18.28 9.62 -2.86
CA THR A 28 -18.23 11.06 -2.52
C THR A 28 -17.07 11.74 -3.24
N ILE A 29 -15.88 11.14 -3.21
CA ILE A 29 -14.68 11.66 -3.88
C ILE A 29 -14.86 11.74 -5.39
N LEU A 30 -15.38 10.69 -6.04
CA LEU A 30 -15.62 10.68 -7.48
C LEU A 30 -16.68 11.72 -7.88
N GLN A 31 -17.66 11.99 -7.02
CA GLN A 31 -18.66 13.03 -7.23
C GLN A 31 -18.07 14.43 -7.06
N GLU A 32 -17.30 14.68 -6.00
CA GLU A 32 -16.65 15.97 -5.72
C GLU A 32 -15.65 16.38 -6.82
N ARG A 33 -14.92 15.40 -7.37
CA ARG A 33 -13.98 15.60 -8.48
C ARG A 33 -14.63 15.60 -9.87
N ASP A 34 -15.96 15.50 -9.94
CA ASP A 34 -16.77 15.38 -11.18
C ASP A 34 -16.40 14.21 -12.12
N LEU A 35 -15.62 13.22 -11.63
CA LEU A 35 -15.10 12.11 -12.43
C LEU A 35 -16.21 11.19 -12.94
N ILE A 36 -17.32 11.08 -12.20
CA ILE A 36 -18.52 10.35 -12.63
C ILE A 36 -19.05 10.94 -13.94
N LYS A 37 -19.11 12.27 -14.06
CA LYS A 37 -19.58 12.93 -15.29
C LYS A 37 -18.52 12.89 -16.38
N THR A 38 -17.27 13.22 -16.04
CA THR A 38 -16.14 13.24 -16.98
C THR A 38 -15.99 11.91 -17.72
N PHE A 39 -16.08 10.80 -17.00
CA PHE A 39 -15.94 9.45 -17.58
C PHE A 39 -17.27 8.75 -17.86
N LYS A 40 -18.39 9.45 -17.68
CA LYS A 40 -19.75 8.96 -17.95
C LYS A 40 -20.03 7.63 -17.24
N ILE A 41 -19.62 7.52 -15.97
CA ILE A 41 -19.81 6.30 -15.18
C ILE A 41 -21.29 6.20 -14.79
N PRO A 42 -22.04 5.16 -15.19
CA PRO A 42 -23.43 5.03 -14.77
C PRO A 42 -23.52 4.86 -13.25
N ALA A 43 -24.35 5.66 -12.57
CA ALA A 43 -24.42 5.68 -11.12
C ALA A 43 -24.74 4.30 -10.50
N ASN A 44 -25.66 3.55 -11.11
CA ASN A 44 -25.99 2.18 -10.66
C ASN A 44 -24.79 1.24 -10.81
N THR A 45 -24.04 1.33 -11.91
CA THR A 45 -22.83 0.52 -12.14
C THR A 45 -21.74 0.85 -11.13
N LEU A 46 -21.56 2.14 -10.82
CA LEU A 46 -20.59 2.59 -9.81
C LEU A 46 -20.91 2.02 -8.43
N ILE A 47 -22.15 2.17 -7.95
CA ILE A 47 -22.55 1.66 -6.64
C ILE A 47 -22.42 0.14 -6.59
N THR A 48 -22.84 -0.56 -7.66
CA THR A 48 -22.76 -2.03 -7.73
C THR A 48 -21.31 -2.50 -7.62
N TYR A 49 -20.39 -1.89 -8.38
CA TYR A 49 -18.97 -2.21 -8.30
C TYR A 49 -18.38 -1.91 -6.93
N LEU A 50 -18.62 -0.71 -6.38
CA LEU A 50 -18.06 -0.31 -5.08
C LEU A 50 -18.55 -1.20 -3.93
N MET A 51 -19.84 -1.57 -3.92
CA MET A 51 -20.37 -2.49 -2.92
C MET A 51 -19.77 -3.89 -3.08
N THR A 52 -19.61 -4.36 -4.32
CA THR A 52 -19.01 -5.67 -4.61
C THR A 52 -17.54 -5.69 -4.20
N LEU A 53 -16.77 -4.64 -4.51
CA LEU A 53 -15.39 -4.47 -4.09
C LEU A 53 -15.27 -4.49 -2.56
N GLU A 54 -16.10 -3.70 -1.88
CA GLU A 54 -16.11 -3.61 -0.42
C GLU A 54 -16.52 -4.92 0.26
N ASP A 55 -17.34 -5.74 -0.39
CA ASP A 55 -17.68 -7.08 0.10
C ASP A 55 -16.52 -8.09 -0.02
N HIS A 56 -15.50 -7.80 -0.84
CA HIS A 56 -14.28 -8.61 -0.95
C HIS A 56 -13.17 -8.14 0.01
N TYR A 57 -13.41 -7.10 0.81
CA TYR A 57 -12.57 -6.80 1.96
C TYR A 57 -13.06 -7.57 3.19
N HIS A 58 -12.18 -8.37 3.78
CA HIS A 58 -12.48 -9.20 4.95
C HIS A 58 -12.69 -8.35 6.20
N ARG A 59 -13.92 -8.28 6.72
CA ARG A 59 -14.28 -7.44 7.88
C ARG A 59 -13.69 -7.96 9.19
N GLU A 60 -13.32 -9.23 9.22
CA GLU A 60 -12.66 -9.89 10.35
C GLU A 60 -11.15 -9.64 10.40
N VAL A 61 -10.55 -9.18 9.30
CA VAL A 61 -9.15 -8.75 9.26
C VAL A 61 -9.06 -7.39 9.97
N PRO A 62 -8.29 -7.26 11.07
CA PRO A 62 -8.37 -6.08 11.92
C PRO A 62 -7.95 -4.76 11.26
N TYR A 63 -6.89 -4.76 10.45
CA TYR A 63 -6.32 -3.57 9.82
C TYR A 63 -6.60 -3.52 8.33
N HIS A 64 -6.13 -4.50 7.54
CA HIS A 64 -6.24 -4.50 6.07
C HIS A 64 -7.67 -4.89 5.62
N ASN A 65 -8.64 -4.01 5.90
CA ASN A 65 -10.05 -4.15 5.57
C ASN A 65 -10.59 -2.90 4.83
N ASN A 66 -11.89 -2.87 4.57
CA ASN A 66 -12.54 -1.81 3.81
C ASN A 66 -12.36 -0.40 4.42
N ARG A 67 -12.17 -0.30 5.74
CA ARG A 67 -11.94 0.98 6.41
C ARG A 67 -10.54 1.51 6.11
N HIS A 68 -9.52 0.65 6.10
CA HIS A 68 -8.16 1.04 5.74
C HIS A 68 -8.13 1.49 4.27
N ALA A 69 -8.73 0.72 3.36
CA ALA A 69 -8.86 1.12 1.96
C ALA A 69 -9.58 2.48 1.79
N ALA A 70 -10.61 2.76 2.60
CA ALA A 70 -11.28 4.06 2.62
C ALA A 70 -10.35 5.19 3.09
N ASP A 71 -9.54 4.96 4.13
CA ASP A 71 -8.56 5.93 4.63
C ASP A 71 -7.49 6.24 3.57
N VAL A 72 -6.91 5.23 2.93
CA VAL A 72 -5.92 5.42 1.86
C VAL A 72 -6.54 6.16 0.67
N THR A 73 -7.76 5.79 0.26
CA THR A 73 -8.47 6.48 -0.84
C THR A 73 -8.72 7.96 -0.53
N GLN A 74 -9.17 8.28 0.69
CA GLN A 74 -9.40 9.66 1.11
C GLN A 74 -8.08 10.44 1.24
N THR A 75 -7.05 9.79 1.75
CA THR A 75 -5.72 10.37 1.91
C THR A 75 -5.10 10.70 0.54
N THR A 76 -5.16 9.78 -0.43
CA THR A 76 -4.74 10.05 -1.82
C THR A 76 -5.58 11.17 -2.44
N HIS A 77 -6.89 11.24 -2.18
CA HIS A 77 -7.71 12.39 -2.60
C HIS A 77 -7.19 13.71 -2.03
N TYR A 78 -6.79 13.76 -0.76
CA TYR A 78 -6.22 14.96 -0.17
C TYR A 78 -4.89 15.35 -0.84
N LEU A 79 -3.98 14.38 -1.02
CA LEU A 79 -2.67 14.62 -1.64
C LEU A 79 -2.77 15.12 -3.09
N LEU A 80 -3.71 14.56 -3.88
CA LEU A 80 -4.02 15.05 -5.23
C LEU A 80 -4.57 16.49 -5.24
N GLY A 81 -5.02 17.01 -4.11
CA GLY A 81 -5.54 18.38 -3.94
C GLY A 81 -4.49 19.40 -3.50
N MET A 82 -3.23 19.00 -3.31
CA MET A 82 -2.14 19.91 -2.94
C MET A 82 -1.86 20.93 -4.06
N GLN A 83 -1.56 22.16 -3.66
CA GLN A 83 -1.33 23.29 -4.57
C GLN A 83 -0.11 23.06 -5.47
N ALA A 84 0.96 22.46 -4.95
CA ALA A 84 2.16 22.13 -5.72
C ALA A 84 1.88 21.16 -6.88
N LEU A 85 0.76 20.42 -6.82
CA LEU A 85 0.32 19.43 -7.81
C LEU A 85 -0.89 19.91 -8.64
N GLU A 86 -1.27 21.17 -8.51
CA GLU A 86 -2.42 21.74 -9.21
C GLU A 86 -2.25 21.64 -10.73
N ASN A 87 -3.23 21.03 -11.42
CA ASN A 87 -3.22 20.80 -12.87
C ASN A 87 -2.04 19.97 -13.41
N VAL A 88 -1.28 19.30 -12.54
CA VAL A 88 -0.19 18.41 -12.96
C VAL A 88 -0.77 17.16 -13.60
N PHE A 89 -1.72 16.50 -12.92
CA PHE A 89 -2.32 15.23 -13.36
C PHE A 89 -3.58 15.42 -14.19
N THR A 90 -3.76 14.56 -15.20
CA THR A 90 -4.98 14.46 -16.00
C THR A 90 -6.09 13.80 -15.19
N ASP A 91 -7.35 14.01 -15.60
CA ASP A 91 -8.49 13.32 -14.99
C ASP A 91 -8.35 11.80 -14.98
N LEU A 92 -7.65 11.21 -15.97
CA LEU A 92 -7.47 9.76 -16.06
C LEU A 92 -6.46 9.25 -15.04
N GLU A 93 -5.40 10.00 -14.78
CA GLU A 93 -4.43 9.71 -13.72
C GLU A 93 -5.08 9.88 -12.34
N ILE A 94 -5.86 10.95 -12.14
CA ILE A 94 -6.61 11.16 -10.90
C ILE A 94 -7.58 9.99 -10.66
N LEU A 95 -8.36 9.58 -11.68
CA LEU A 95 -9.24 8.41 -11.59
C LEU A 95 -8.44 7.14 -11.26
N ALA A 96 -7.29 6.93 -11.92
CA ALA A 96 -6.45 5.77 -11.69
C ALA A 96 -5.91 5.72 -10.25
N SER A 97 -5.48 6.84 -9.68
CA SER A 97 -4.93 6.88 -8.31
C SER A 97 -5.98 6.65 -7.25
N ILE A 98 -7.17 7.24 -7.41
CA ILE A 98 -8.31 6.97 -6.53
C ILE A 98 -8.73 5.50 -6.63
N PHE A 99 -8.80 4.95 -7.86
CA PHE A 99 -9.13 3.55 -8.05
C PHE A 99 -8.08 2.61 -7.47
N ALA A 100 -6.79 2.85 -7.72
CA ALA A 100 -5.68 2.06 -7.17
C ALA A 100 -5.74 2.04 -5.63
N SER A 101 -5.89 3.21 -5.00
CA SER A 101 -6.02 3.33 -3.54
C SER A 101 -7.21 2.54 -2.99
N ALA A 102 -8.34 2.55 -3.70
CA ALA A 102 -9.56 1.84 -3.28
C ALA A 102 -9.46 0.31 -3.39
N ILE A 103 -8.54 -0.21 -4.20
CA ILE A 103 -8.41 -1.65 -4.47
C ILE A 103 -7.14 -2.28 -3.89
N HIS A 104 -6.19 -1.47 -3.40
CA HIS A 104 -4.79 -1.90 -3.23
C HIS A 104 -4.61 -3.09 -2.29
N ASP A 105 -5.60 -3.38 -1.45
CA ASP A 105 -5.62 -4.44 -0.42
C ASP A 105 -6.83 -5.38 -0.51
N VAL A 106 -7.60 -5.36 -1.61
CA VAL A 106 -8.82 -6.16 -1.69
C VAL A 106 -8.50 -7.65 -1.54
N ASP A 107 -9.30 -8.38 -0.76
CA ASP A 107 -9.11 -9.81 -0.46
C ASP A 107 -7.82 -10.12 0.36
N HIS A 108 -7.29 -9.15 1.12
CA HIS A 108 -6.16 -9.37 2.01
C HIS A 108 -6.48 -10.42 3.11
N PRO A 109 -5.62 -11.44 3.32
CA PRO A 109 -5.89 -12.57 4.23
C PRO A 109 -5.51 -12.32 5.70
N GLY A 110 -5.00 -11.13 6.00
CA GLY A 110 -4.52 -10.72 7.33
C GLY A 110 -3.16 -11.32 7.70
N VAL A 111 -2.31 -11.60 6.71
CA VAL A 111 -0.93 -12.09 6.86
C VAL A 111 -0.07 -11.50 5.75
N ASN A 112 1.23 -11.33 6.01
CA ASN A 112 2.17 -10.75 5.04
C ASN A 112 2.61 -11.74 3.94
N ASN A 113 3.27 -11.21 2.89
CA ASN A 113 3.84 -12.01 1.78
C ASN A 113 4.79 -13.11 2.29
N GLN A 114 5.65 -12.82 3.27
CA GLN A 114 6.61 -13.80 3.81
C GLN A 114 5.90 -15.02 4.43
N PHE A 115 4.80 -14.81 5.14
CA PHE A 115 3.98 -15.90 5.68
C PHE A 115 3.38 -16.76 4.55
N LEU A 116 2.91 -16.14 3.46
CA LEU A 116 2.39 -16.86 2.29
C LEU A 116 3.46 -17.76 1.65
N ILE A 117 4.69 -17.26 1.56
CA ILE A 117 5.85 -17.98 1.01
C ILE A 117 6.24 -19.15 1.92
N LEU A 118 6.47 -18.89 3.22
CA LEU A 118 6.88 -19.90 4.20
C LEU A 118 5.86 -21.04 4.37
N THR A 119 4.59 -20.77 4.05
CA THR A 119 3.52 -21.77 4.11
C THR A 119 3.19 -22.42 2.76
N SER A 120 3.91 -22.07 1.70
CA SER A 120 3.68 -22.52 0.32
C SER A 120 2.20 -22.38 -0.07
N SER A 121 1.63 -21.21 0.23
CA SER A 121 0.24 -20.91 -0.07
C SER A 121 -0.04 -20.95 -1.58
N GLU A 122 -1.30 -21.13 -1.98
CA GLU A 122 -1.69 -21.11 -3.39
C GLU A 122 -1.33 -19.78 -4.07
N LEU A 123 -1.42 -18.65 -3.35
CA LEU A 123 -1.03 -17.33 -3.86
C LEU A 123 0.47 -17.22 -4.09
N ALA A 124 1.29 -17.70 -3.15
CA ALA A 124 2.74 -17.71 -3.30
C ALA A 124 3.19 -18.53 -4.52
N ILE A 125 2.59 -19.71 -4.70
CA ILE A 125 2.85 -20.55 -5.88
C ILE A 125 2.37 -19.88 -7.17
N LEU A 126 1.18 -19.25 -7.15
CA LEU A 126 0.59 -18.61 -8.34
C LEU A 126 1.42 -17.42 -8.82
N TYR A 127 1.95 -16.63 -7.89
CA TYR A 127 2.71 -15.41 -8.16
C TYR A 127 4.23 -15.59 -8.07
N ASN A 128 4.70 -16.82 -7.87
CA ASN A 128 6.12 -17.18 -7.83
C ASN A 128 6.89 -16.35 -6.78
N ASP A 129 6.31 -16.22 -5.59
CA ASP A 129 6.88 -15.51 -4.43
C ASP A 129 7.11 -13.99 -4.61
N GLU A 130 6.75 -13.42 -5.77
CA GLU A 130 6.94 -12.00 -6.11
C GLU A 130 5.67 -11.17 -5.90
N SER A 131 5.71 -10.23 -4.95
CA SER A 131 4.61 -9.29 -4.64
C SER A 131 3.24 -10.00 -4.66
N CYS A 132 3.13 -11.10 -3.90
CA CYS A 132 2.04 -12.06 -4.05
C CYS A 132 0.67 -11.44 -3.76
N LEU A 133 0.59 -10.69 -2.67
CA LEU A 133 -0.61 -9.98 -2.25
C LEU A 133 -0.97 -8.87 -3.23
N GLU A 134 -0.02 -8.03 -3.64
CA GLU A 134 -0.25 -6.89 -4.52
C GLU A 134 -0.74 -7.34 -5.91
N ASN A 135 -0.17 -8.42 -6.43
CA ASN A 135 -0.66 -9.06 -7.66
C ASN A 135 -2.08 -9.64 -7.49
N HIS A 136 -2.37 -10.22 -6.32
CA HIS A 136 -3.68 -10.77 -5.99
C HIS A 136 -4.75 -9.67 -5.92
N HIS A 137 -4.46 -8.56 -5.22
CA HIS A 137 -5.34 -7.39 -5.09
C HIS A 137 -5.73 -6.85 -6.48
N LEU A 138 -4.75 -6.71 -7.37
CA LEU A 138 -4.98 -6.32 -8.76
C LEU A 138 -5.85 -7.34 -9.51
N ALA A 139 -5.53 -8.63 -9.41
CA ALA A 139 -6.27 -9.68 -10.10
C ALA A 139 -7.75 -9.72 -9.71
N VAL A 140 -8.04 -9.67 -8.40
CA VAL A 140 -9.39 -9.62 -7.84
C VAL A 140 -10.12 -8.39 -8.34
N ALA A 141 -9.59 -7.19 -8.11
CA ALA A 141 -10.28 -5.94 -8.46
C ALA A 141 -10.64 -5.85 -9.94
N PHE A 142 -9.70 -6.19 -10.84
CA PHE A 142 -9.98 -6.17 -12.28
C PHE A 142 -10.88 -7.31 -12.72
N LYS A 143 -10.94 -8.43 -11.97
CA LYS A 143 -11.91 -9.49 -12.21
C LYS A 143 -13.33 -9.04 -11.84
N LEU A 144 -13.50 -8.30 -10.74
CA LEU A 144 -14.80 -7.79 -10.30
C LEU A 144 -15.47 -6.86 -11.32
N LEU A 145 -14.70 -6.14 -12.15
CA LEU A 145 -15.26 -5.35 -13.26
C LEU A 145 -16.02 -6.20 -14.29
N GLN A 146 -15.82 -7.52 -14.32
CA GLN A 146 -16.49 -8.46 -15.23
C GLN A 146 -17.79 -9.01 -14.65
N GLU A 147 -18.10 -8.73 -13.39
CA GLU A 147 -19.37 -9.09 -12.77
C GLU A 147 -20.54 -8.29 -13.37
N GLU A 148 -21.76 -8.77 -13.15
CA GLU A 148 -22.96 -8.11 -13.66
C GLU A 148 -23.04 -6.66 -13.17
N ASN A 149 -23.19 -5.73 -14.11
CA ASN A 149 -23.31 -4.29 -13.82
C ASN A 149 -22.13 -3.71 -12.98
N CYS A 150 -20.91 -4.23 -13.16
CA CYS A 150 -19.73 -3.78 -12.41
C CYS A 150 -18.67 -3.04 -13.25
N ASP A 151 -18.78 -2.99 -14.59
CA ASP A 151 -17.78 -2.32 -15.43
C ASP A 151 -17.88 -0.80 -15.38
N ILE A 152 -17.32 -0.17 -14.33
CA ILE A 152 -17.29 1.29 -14.15
C ILE A 152 -16.48 2.02 -15.24
N PHE A 153 -15.70 1.28 -16.04
CA PHE A 153 -14.90 1.83 -17.14
C PHE A 153 -15.56 1.59 -18.51
N CYS A 154 -16.83 1.18 -18.56
CA CYS A 154 -17.52 0.77 -19.80
C CYS A 154 -17.52 1.84 -20.90
N ASN A 155 -17.47 3.13 -20.52
CA ASN A 155 -17.49 4.27 -21.45
C ASN A 155 -16.10 4.86 -21.76
N LEU A 156 -15.04 4.31 -21.17
CA LEU A 156 -13.67 4.68 -21.54
C LEU A 156 -13.32 4.10 -22.91
N SER A 157 -12.55 4.85 -23.71
CA SER A 157 -11.97 4.31 -24.93
C SER A 157 -10.98 3.17 -24.63
N LYS A 158 -10.73 2.29 -25.60
CA LYS A 158 -9.74 1.20 -25.44
C LYS A 158 -8.37 1.70 -25.00
N LYS A 159 -7.92 2.84 -25.55
CA LYS A 159 -6.65 3.47 -25.16
C LYS A 159 -6.69 3.93 -23.70
N GLN A 160 -7.74 4.63 -23.28
CA GLN A 160 -7.89 5.06 -21.88
C GLN A 160 -7.92 3.88 -20.92
N ARG A 161 -8.66 2.79 -21.24
CA ARG A 161 -8.69 1.59 -20.40
C ARG A 161 -7.31 0.95 -20.27
N SER A 162 -6.56 0.85 -21.37
CA SER A 162 -5.20 0.31 -21.35
C SER A 162 -4.25 1.17 -20.52
N THR A 163 -4.32 2.49 -20.68
CA THR A 163 -3.50 3.44 -19.92
C THR A 163 -3.85 3.43 -18.43
N LEU A 164 -5.14 3.48 -18.08
CA LEU A 164 -5.60 3.39 -16.70
C LEU A 164 -5.15 2.07 -16.06
N ARG A 165 -5.34 0.95 -16.75
CA ARG A 165 -4.90 -0.36 -16.23
C ARG A 165 -3.41 -0.39 -15.95
N LYS A 166 -2.58 0.15 -16.85
CA LYS A 166 -1.13 0.22 -16.64
C LYS A 166 -0.79 1.04 -15.39
N MET A 167 -1.34 2.25 -15.26
CA MET A 167 -1.07 3.11 -14.11
C MET A 167 -1.52 2.49 -12.79
N VAL A 168 -2.69 1.87 -12.76
CA VAL A 168 -3.20 1.18 -11.57
C VAL A 168 -2.30 0.01 -11.16
N ILE A 169 -1.83 -0.79 -12.12
CA ILE A 169 -0.87 -1.87 -11.85
C ILE A 169 0.43 -1.29 -11.28
N ASP A 170 0.99 -0.27 -11.95
CA ASP A 170 2.24 0.38 -11.52
C ASP A 170 2.10 0.93 -10.06
N MET A 171 0.94 1.51 -9.70
CA MET A 171 0.69 2.05 -8.36
C MET A 171 0.45 0.99 -7.27
N VAL A 172 -0.35 -0.05 -7.53
CA VAL A 172 -0.62 -1.08 -6.50
C VAL A 172 0.61 -1.95 -6.27
N LEU A 173 1.41 -2.27 -7.29
CA LEU A 173 2.66 -2.99 -7.08
C LEU A 173 3.69 -2.17 -6.28
N ALA A 174 3.56 -0.83 -6.27
CA ALA A 174 4.42 0.04 -5.50
C ALA A 174 4.05 0.10 -4.00
N THR A 175 2.92 -0.47 -3.57
CA THR A 175 2.59 -0.56 -2.13
C THR A 175 3.31 -1.73 -1.45
N ASP A 176 3.94 -2.63 -2.21
CA ASP A 176 4.81 -3.67 -1.65
C ASP A 176 5.97 -3.03 -0.89
N MET A 177 6.00 -3.23 0.42
CA MET A 177 7.01 -2.65 1.31
C MET A 177 8.45 -3.08 0.99
N SER A 178 8.66 -4.20 0.27
CA SER A 178 9.99 -4.58 -0.23
C SER A 178 10.55 -3.59 -1.27
N LYS A 179 9.68 -2.80 -1.92
CA LYS A 179 10.03 -1.77 -2.90
C LYS A 179 10.21 -0.38 -2.30
N HIS A 180 9.96 -0.21 -0.99
CA HIS A 180 9.99 1.10 -0.32
C HIS A 180 11.32 1.85 -0.55
N MET A 181 12.47 1.17 -0.37
CA MET A 181 13.77 1.83 -0.47
C MET A 181 14.09 2.30 -1.90
N SER A 182 13.70 1.54 -2.92
CA SER A 182 13.81 1.97 -4.31
C SER A 182 12.90 3.17 -4.61
N LEU A 183 11.64 3.14 -4.16
CA LEU A 183 10.70 4.25 -4.37
C LEU A 183 11.21 5.54 -3.71
N LEU A 184 11.74 5.43 -2.49
CA LEU A 184 12.31 6.56 -1.76
C LEU A 184 13.57 7.12 -2.44
N ALA A 185 14.46 6.24 -2.94
CA ALA A 185 15.65 6.67 -3.66
C ALA A 185 15.28 7.44 -4.94
N ASP A 186 14.34 6.91 -5.73
CA ASP A 186 13.86 7.55 -6.94
C ASP A 186 13.20 8.90 -6.61
N LEU A 187 12.38 8.96 -5.56
CA LEU A 187 11.73 10.20 -5.11
C LEU A 187 12.76 11.27 -4.71
N LYS A 188 13.83 10.89 -4.00
CA LYS A 188 14.93 11.80 -3.65
C LYS A 188 15.60 12.36 -4.90
N THR A 189 15.92 11.52 -5.88
CA THR A 189 16.48 11.96 -7.17
C THR A 189 15.53 12.93 -7.89
N MET A 190 14.21 12.71 -7.82
CA MET A 190 13.23 13.63 -8.38
C MET A 190 13.25 14.99 -7.66
N VAL A 191 13.32 15.01 -6.33
CA VAL A 191 13.42 16.26 -5.55
C VAL A 191 14.67 17.06 -5.93
N GLU A 192 15.81 16.39 -6.13
CA GLU A 192 17.06 17.04 -6.55
C GLU A 192 17.00 17.64 -7.96
N THR A 193 16.24 17.00 -8.85
CA THR A 193 16.12 17.39 -10.27
C THR A 193 14.87 18.21 -10.58
N LYS A 194 14.04 18.49 -9.57
CA LYS A 194 12.71 19.09 -9.76
C LYS A 194 12.79 20.44 -10.47
N LYS A 195 11.93 20.61 -11.46
CA LYS A 195 11.68 21.90 -12.10
C LYS A 195 10.37 22.44 -11.54
N VAL A 196 10.44 23.65 -10.99
CA VAL A 196 9.26 24.34 -10.47
C VAL A 196 8.93 25.49 -11.41
N ALA A 197 7.67 25.61 -11.80
CA ALA A 197 7.20 26.77 -12.54
C ALA A 197 7.34 28.04 -11.69
N GLY A 198 7.33 29.23 -12.32
CA GLY A 198 7.36 30.50 -11.57
C GLY A 198 6.19 30.69 -10.58
N SER A 199 5.17 29.83 -10.64
CA SER A 199 4.01 29.77 -9.73
C SER A 199 4.18 28.84 -8.52
N GLY A 200 5.29 28.08 -8.40
CA GLY A 200 5.47 27.08 -7.35
C GLY A 200 4.94 25.68 -7.68
N VAL A 201 4.34 25.48 -8.86
CA VAL A 201 3.79 24.20 -9.31
C VAL A 201 4.88 23.30 -9.92
N LEU A 202 4.81 22.00 -9.61
CA LEU A 202 5.73 20.99 -10.12
C LEU A 202 5.56 20.79 -11.63
N LEU A 203 6.65 20.73 -12.38
CA LEU A 203 6.64 20.45 -13.82
C LEU A 203 7.09 19.02 -14.07
N LEU A 204 6.13 18.16 -14.47
CA LEU A 204 6.36 16.77 -14.84
C LEU A 204 6.05 16.56 -16.33
N ASP A 205 7.11 16.46 -17.14
CA ASP A 205 7.02 16.53 -18.60
C ASP A 205 6.69 15.18 -19.27
N ASN A 206 6.99 14.06 -18.60
CA ASN A 206 6.88 12.73 -19.19
C ASN A 206 6.08 11.76 -18.29
N TYR A 207 5.67 10.62 -18.86
CA TYR A 207 4.89 9.61 -18.15
C TYR A 207 5.64 9.03 -16.95
N THR A 208 6.94 8.76 -17.09
CA THR A 208 7.77 8.13 -16.06
C THR A 208 7.81 8.97 -14.79
N ASP A 209 8.06 10.28 -14.92
CA ASP A 209 8.08 11.17 -13.75
C ASP A 209 6.68 11.24 -13.10
N ARG A 210 5.62 11.32 -13.92
CA ARG A 210 4.25 11.40 -13.43
C ARG A 210 3.84 10.14 -12.67
N ILE A 211 4.10 8.95 -13.22
CA ILE A 211 3.73 7.69 -12.56
C ILE A 211 4.55 7.49 -11.28
N GLN A 212 5.83 7.89 -11.27
CA GLN A 212 6.67 7.80 -10.07
C GLN A 212 6.13 8.67 -8.91
N VAL A 213 5.62 9.88 -9.20
CA VAL A 213 4.95 10.71 -8.18
C VAL A 213 3.66 10.05 -7.71
N LEU A 214 2.86 9.47 -8.61
CA LEU A 214 1.60 8.81 -8.25
C LEU A 214 1.82 7.53 -7.43
N GLN A 215 2.87 6.75 -7.73
CA GLN A 215 3.29 5.60 -6.93
C GLN A 215 3.66 6.03 -5.51
N ASN A 216 4.54 7.03 -5.38
CA ASN A 216 4.92 7.57 -4.07
C ASN A 216 3.74 8.21 -3.33
N MET A 217 2.79 8.81 -4.05
CA MET A 217 1.59 9.38 -3.42
C MET A 217 0.72 8.31 -2.77
N VAL A 218 0.44 7.21 -3.48
CA VAL A 218 -0.34 6.09 -2.91
C VAL A 218 0.43 5.44 -1.76
N HIS A 219 1.75 5.29 -1.90
CA HIS A 219 2.62 4.76 -0.83
C HIS A 219 2.63 5.65 0.42
N CYS A 220 2.72 6.97 0.24
CA CYS A 220 2.58 7.94 1.34
C CYS A 220 1.20 7.83 1.98
N ALA A 221 0.13 7.69 1.19
CA ALA A 221 -1.22 7.56 1.72
C ALA A 221 -1.40 6.31 2.57
N ASP A 222 -0.84 5.17 2.13
CA ASP A 222 -0.82 3.90 2.85
C ASP A 222 -0.01 4.00 4.15
N LEU A 223 1.20 4.57 4.07
CA LEU A 223 2.05 4.89 5.22
C LEU A 223 1.68 6.20 5.93
N GLY A 224 0.42 6.65 5.79
CA GLY A 224 -0.05 7.94 6.28
C GLY A 224 -0.53 7.91 7.73
N ASN A 225 -0.68 6.73 8.35
CA ASN A 225 -1.27 6.59 9.69
C ASN A 225 -0.52 7.39 10.78
N PRO A 226 0.83 7.35 10.85
CA PRO A 226 1.58 8.10 11.87
C PRO A 226 1.53 9.62 11.72
N THR A 227 1.02 10.13 10.59
CA THR A 227 0.91 11.58 10.33
C THR A 227 -0.53 12.09 10.53
N LYS A 228 -1.48 11.22 10.92
CA LYS A 228 -2.85 11.60 11.30
C LYS A 228 -2.88 12.13 12.74
N PRO A 229 -3.95 12.84 13.17
CA PRO A 229 -4.13 13.19 14.58
C PRO A 229 -3.97 11.98 15.50
N LEU A 230 -3.29 12.17 16.64
CA LEU A 230 -2.88 11.09 17.54
C LEU A 230 -4.00 10.09 17.90
N GLU A 231 -5.23 10.56 18.11
CA GLU A 231 -6.40 9.71 18.42
C GLU A 231 -6.73 8.73 17.29
N LEU A 232 -6.56 9.14 16.03
CA LEU A 232 -6.75 8.27 14.87
C LEU A 232 -5.57 7.34 14.68
N TYR A 233 -4.35 7.86 14.80
CA TYR A 233 -3.14 7.05 14.68
C TYR A 233 -3.13 5.90 15.69
N ARG A 234 -3.47 6.17 16.96
CA ARG A 234 -3.56 5.12 17.98
C ARG A 234 -4.61 4.05 17.68
N GLN A 235 -5.78 4.43 17.16
CA GLN A 235 -6.80 3.46 16.75
C GLN A 235 -6.31 2.56 15.62
N TRP A 236 -5.62 3.14 14.62
CA TRP A 236 -5.01 2.38 13.55
C TRP A 236 -3.92 1.43 14.05
N LEU A 237 -3.06 1.91 14.93
CA LEU A 237 -2.02 1.10 15.55
C LEU A 237 -2.60 -0.09 16.32
N ASP A 238 -3.65 0.13 17.12
CA ASP A 238 -4.33 -0.96 17.84
C ASP A 238 -4.86 -2.02 16.86
N LYS A 239 -5.44 -1.60 15.72
CA LYS A 239 -5.88 -2.52 14.67
C LYS A 239 -4.71 -3.27 14.01
N LEU A 240 -3.62 -2.57 13.71
CA LEU A 240 -2.43 -3.18 13.10
C LEU A 240 -1.80 -4.22 14.02
N MET A 241 -1.65 -3.89 15.30
CA MET A 241 -1.10 -4.83 16.29
C MET A 241 -2.01 -6.04 16.49
N ASP A 242 -3.33 -5.86 16.54
CA ASP A 242 -4.28 -6.98 16.59
C ASP A 242 -4.07 -7.96 15.42
N GLU A 243 -3.83 -7.44 14.21
CA GLU A 243 -3.59 -8.25 13.02
C GLU A 243 -2.24 -8.98 13.08
N PHE A 244 -1.17 -8.29 13.44
CA PHE A 244 0.16 -8.89 13.64
C PHE A 244 0.11 -10.01 14.68
N TYR A 245 -0.63 -9.82 15.77
CA TYR A 245 -0.80 -10.87 16.78
C TYR A 245 -1.59 -12.07 16.26
N HIS A 246 -2.59 -11.86 15.39
CA HIS A 246 -3.26 -12.97 14.73
C HIS A 246 -2.32 -13.73 13.78
N GLN A 247 -1.44 -13.03 13.06
CA GLN A 247 -0.39 -13.70 12.27
C GLN A 247 0.54 -14.50 13.17
N GLY A 248 1.04 -13.92 14.27
CA GLY A 248 1.94 -14.62 15.21
C GLY A 248 1.31 -15.86 15.84
N ASP A 249 0.00 -15.83 16.11
CA ASP A 249 -0.73 -17.02 16.56
C ASP A 249 -0.81 -18.09 15.47
N ARG A 250 -0.99 -17.71 14.19
CA ARG A 250 -0.96 -18.64 13.05
C ARG A 250 0.44 -19.23 12.85
N GLU A 251 1.49 -18.43 12.96
CA GLU A 251 2.90 -18.88 12.89
C GLU A 251 3.21 -19.89 13.99
N ARG A 252 2.85 -19.58 15.23
CA ARG A 252 3.01 -20.48 16.38
C ARG A 252 2.29 -21.81 16.17
N ASN A 253 1.05 -21.77 15.67
CA ASN A 253 0.26 -22.98 15.40
C ASN A 253 0.87 -23.84 14.26
N LYS A 254 1.56 -23.20 13.32
CA LYS A 254 2.27 -23.86 12.21
C LYS A 254 3.73 -24.22 12.55
N GLN A 255 4.18 -23.95 13.78
CA GLN A 255 5.56 -24.17 14.22
C GLN A 255 6.60 -23.40 13.39
N LEU A 256 6.22 -22.23 12.89
CA LEU A 256 7.14 -21.27 12.28
C LEU A 256 7.76 -20.40 13.38
N GLU A 257 8.91 -19.80 13.07
CA GLU A 257 9.43 -18.68 13.85
C GLU A 257 8.40 -17.55 13.82
N ILE A 258 8.10 -16.96 14.98
CA ILE A 258 7.14 -15.88 15.06
C ILE A 258 7.83 -14.62 14.54
N SER A 259 7.23 -14.01 13.52
CA SER A 259 7.74 -12.79 12.88
C SER A 259 7.94 -11.67 13.89
N ALA A 260 8.91 -10.80 13.63
CA ALA A 260 9.09 -9.58 14.41
C ALA A 260 7.75 -8.83 14.55
N MET A 261 7.49 -8.28 15.75
CA MET A 261 6.25 -7.60 16.13
C MET A 261 4.98 -8.47 16.23
N CYS A 262 5.00 -9.71 15.78
CA CYS A 262 3.82 -10.60 15.78
C CYS A 262 3.63 -11.35 17.11
N ASP A 263 4.61 -11.32 18.03
CA ASP A 263 4.45 -11.92 19.36
C ASP A 263 3.88 -10.94 20.40
N ARG A 264 2.60 -11.11 20.74
CA ARG A 264 1.89 -10.34 21.77
C ARG A 264 2.52 -10.42 23.17
N HIS A 265 3.41 -11.38 23.43
CA HIS A 265 4.08 -11.53 24.73
C HIS A 265 5.44 -10.82 24.83
N ASN A 266 5.99 -10.38 23.69
CA ASN A 266 7.35 -9.82 23.62
C ASN A 266 7.42 -8.53 22.78
N ALA A 267 6.29 -8.04 22.24
CA ALA A 267 6.26 -6.83 21.44
C ALA A 267 6.40 -5.56 22.30
N SER A 268 7.38 -4.72 21.97
CA SER A 268 7.53 -3.38 22.54
C SER A 268 6.95 -2.34 21.56
N VAL A 269 5.63 -2.16 21.60
CA VAL A 269 4.88 -1.36 20.62
C VAL A 269 5.44 0.05 20.45
N GLU A 270 5.66 0.78 21.55
CA GLU A 270 6.09 2.18 21.52
C GLU A 270 7.49 2.35 20.91
N LYS A 271 8.45 1.51 21.33
CA LYS A 271 9.82 1.48 20.77
C LYS A 271 9.79 1.18 19.27
N SER A 272 8.92 0.26 18.85
CA SER A 272 8.79 -0.11 17.44
C SER A 272 8.13 0.97 16.60
N GLN A 273 7.15 1.71 17.15
CA GLN A 273 6.59 2.87 16.44
C GLN A 273 7.60 4.00 16.28
N VAL A 274 8.42 4.28 17.30
CA VAL A 274 9.52 5.24 17.15
C VAL A 274 10.49 4.80 16.06
N GLY A 275 10.91 3.53 16.06
CA GLY A 275 11.79 3.00 15.01
C GLY A 275 11.16 3.04 13.62
N PHE A 276 9.89 2.65 13.49
CA PHE A 276 9.16 2.69 12.22
C PHE A 276 9.07 4.12 11.67
N ILE A 277 8.80 5.10 12.54
CA ILE A 277 8.80 6.51 12.13
C ILE A 277 10.20 6.95 11.70
N ASP A 278 11.22 6.72 12.53
CA ASP A 278 12.58 7.23 12.28
C ASP A 278 13.21 6.62 11.01
N PHE A 279 12.91 5.36 10.69
CA PHE A 279 13.58 4.64 9.59
C PHE A 279 12.76 4.48 8.31
N ILE A 280 11.43 4.59 8.37
CA ILE A 280 10.54 4.35 7.22
C ILE A 280 9.68 5.58 6.94
N VAL A 281 8.86 5.99 7.90
CA VAL A 281 7.78 6.97 7.65
C VAL A 281 8.32 8.39 7.52
N HIS A 282 9.20 8.82 8.43
CA HIS A 282 9.78 10.16 8.40
C HIS A 282 10.63 10.40 7.13
N PRO A 283 11.57 9.51 6.74
CA PRO A 283 12.34 9.72 5.50
C PRO A 283 11.45 9.84 4.26
N LEU A 284 10.37 9.06 4.18
CA LEU A 284 9.41 9.14 3.08
C LEU A 284 8.64 10.47 3.07
N TRP A 285 8.03 10.83 4.21
CA TRP A 285 7.23 12.05 4.30
C TRP A 285 8.06 13.32 4.22
N GLU A 286 9.31 13.30 4.70
CA GLU A 286 10.27 14.40 4.55
C GLU A 286 10.57 14.64 3.07
N THR A 287 10.91 13.57 2.34
CA THR A 287 11.18 13.66 0.90
C THR A 287 9.93 14.09 0.13
N TRP A 288 8.74 13.58 0.49
CA TRP A 288 7.48 14.02 -0.10
C TRP A 288 7.24 15.51 0.17
N ALA A 289 7.43 15.98 1.40
CA ALA A 289 7.25 17.38 1.75
C ALA A 289 8.23 18.29 1.02
N ASP A 290 9.46 17.86 0.80
CA ASP A 290 10.41 18.59 -0.04
C ASP A 290 9.93 18.69 -1.48
N LEU A 291 9.29 17.65 -2.03
CA LEU A 291 8.73 17.67 -3.39
C LEU A 291 7.61 18.72 -3.51
N VAL A 292 6.68 18.72 -2.56
CA VAL A 292 5.46 19.56 -2.59
C VAL A 292 5.51 20.80 -1.69
N HIS A 293 6.70 21.21 -1.26
CA HIS A 293 6.87 22.30 -0.31
C HIS A 293 6.13 23.58 -0.74
N PRO A 294 5.36 24.25 0.15
CA PRO A 294 5.25 24.00 1.60
C PRO A 294 4.05 23.13 2.03
N ASP A 295 3.34 22.50 1.09
CA ASP A 295 1.97 22.01 1.29
C ASP A 295 1.85 20.92 2.37
N ALA A 296 2.90 20.11 2.56
CA ALA A 296 2.91 19.00 3.51
C ALA A 296 3.54 19.34 4.87
N GLN A 297 3.91 20.60 5.15
CA GLN A 297 4.59 20.96 6.40
C GLN A 297 3.79 20.56 7.64
N SER A 298 2.49 20.85 7.66
CA SER A 298 1.62 20.47 8.79
C SER A 298 1.50 18.95 9.01
N ILE A 299 1.72 18.14 7.96
CA ILE A 299 1.73 16.68 8.04
C ILE A 299 3.03 16.20 8.72
N LEU A 300 4.16 16.83 8.38
CA LEU A 300 5.44 16.57 9.04
C LEU A 300 5.42 16.99 10.51
N ASP A 301 4.92 18.20 10.81
CA ASP A 301 4.82 18.68 12.18
C ASP A 301 4.00 17.69 13.04
N GLN A 302 2.87 17.17 12.50
CA GLN A 302 2.06 16.18 13.20
C GLN A 302 2.77 14.83 13.38
N LEU A 303 3.57 14.39 12.39
CA LEU A 303 4.38 13.18 12.47
C LEU A 303 5.41 13.27 13.59
N GLU A 304 6.13 14.40 13.67
CA GLU A 304 7.11 14.67 14.71
C GLU A 304 6.46 14.69 16.11
N GLU A 305 5.32 15.36 16.27
CA GLU A 305 4.56 15.36 17.51
C GLU A 305 4.12 13.96 17.94
N ASN A 306 3.62 13.15 17.00
CA ASN A 306 3.21 11.78 17.29
C ASN A 306 4.41 10.89 17.66
N ARG A 307 5.54 11.05 16.96
CA ARG A 307 6.79 10.35 17.24
C ARG A 307 7.29 10.65 18.65
N ASP A 308 7.30 11.92 19.05
CA ASP A 308 7.70 12.35 20.38
C ASP A 308 6.74 11.87 21.46
N TRP A 309 5.43 11.82 21.16
CA TRP A 309 4.46 11.21 22.05
C TRP A 309 4.80 9.74 22.30
N PHE A 310 5.03 8.93 21.26
CA PHE A 310 5.42 7.51 21.43
C PHE A 310 6.75 7.35 22.17
N ALA A 311 7.75 8.19 21.87
CA ALA A 311 9.03 8.17 22.58
C ALA A 311 8.85 8.47 24.09
N SER A 312 7.94 9.37 24.45
CA SER A 312 7.62 9.69 25.86
C SER A 312 6.91 8.56 26.61
N GLN A 313 6.27 7.62 25.89
CA GLN A 313 5.58 6.47 26.49
C GLN A 313 6.51 5.29 26.77
N ILE A 314 7.74 5.29 26.23
CA ILE A 314 8.71 4.21 26.46
C ILE A 314 9.12 4.22 27.95
N PRO A 315 8.93 3.11 28.69
CA PRO A 315 9.31 3.05 30.10
C PRO A 315 10.80 3.36 30.29
N MET A 316 11.13 4.31 31.16
CA MET A 316 12.53 4.51 31.56
C MET A 316 13.00 3.24 32.28
N SER A 317 14.07 2.63 31.77
CA SER A 317 14.76 1.56 32.50
C SER A 317 15.18 2.10 33.87
N PRO A 318 15.01 1.34 34.98
CA PRO A 318 15.43 1.82 36.28
C PRO A 318 16.93 2.13 36.24
N SER A 319 17.32 3.32 36.70
CA SER A 319 18.72 3.69 36.84
C SER A 319 19.44 2.64 37.69
N PRO A 320 20.66 2.20 37.33
CA PRO A 320 21.43 1.33 38.20
C PRO A 320 21.61 2.05 39.54
N GLY A 321 21.13 1.44 40.62
CA GLY A 321 21.24 1.99 41.96
C GLY A 321 22.71 2.18 42.36
N PRO A 322 23.02 3.03 43.36
CA PRO A 322 24.39 3.41 43.71
C PRO A 322 25.19 2.32 44.45
N ASP A 323 24.88 1.03 44.26
CA ASP A 323 25.55 -0.09 44.93
C ASP A 323 25.93 -1.22 43.97
N SER A 324 26.98 -0.98 43.19
CA SER A 324 27.83 -2.06 42.69
C SER A 324 29.28 -1.59 42.55
N LYS A 325 29.98 -1.55 43.69
CA LYS A 325 31.44 -1.46 43.71
C LYS A 325 32.03 -2.77 43.18
N GLU A 326 32.75 -2.65 42.08
CA GLU A 326 33.96 -3.38 41.70
C GLU A 326 34.06 -4.88 42.07
N LYS A 327 33.96 -5.75 41.06
CA LYS A 327 34.96 -6.82 40.89
C LYS A 327 35.38 -6.91 39.42
N ASN A 328 36.69 -6.73 39.22
CA ASN A 328 37.42 -6.79 37.96
C ASN A 328 37.27 -8.13 37.22
N GLY A 329 37.24 -8.01 35.89
CA GLY A 329 38.12 -8.78 35.00
C GLY A 329 37.44 -9.86 34.17
N SER A 330 37.15 -9.55 32.90
CA SER A 330 37.39 -10.38 31.71
C SER A 330 37.04 -9.57 30.46
N GLN A 331 37.86 -9.69 29.43
CA GLN A 331 37.69 -9.10 28.10
C GLN A 331 36.37 -9.56 27.48
N ASP A 332 35.61 -8.65 26.87
CA ASP A 332 34.97 -8.91 25.59
C ASP A 332 34.60 -7.59 24.87
N SER A 333 34.74 -7.68 23.56
CA SER A 333 34.69 -6.66 22.51
C SER A 333 33.34 -5.93 22.37
N PRO A 334 33.32 -4.78 21.66
CA PRO A 334 32.09 -4.01 21.46
C PRO A 334 31.26 -4.66 20.36
N THR A 335 29.94 -4.82 20.57
CA THR A 335 28.84 -4.66 19.58
C THR A 335 27.63 -5.52 19.97
N HIS A 336 26.59 -4.86 20.46
CA HIS A 336 25.22 -5.23 20.12
C HIS A 336 24.49 -3.90 19.92
N LYS A 337 24.67 -3.31 18.74
CA LYS A 337 23.60 -2.51 18.17
C LYS A 337 22.52 -3.54 17.86
N GLU A 338 21.41 -3.51 18.58
CA GLU A 338 20.18 -4.14 18.08
C GLU A 338 19.93 -3.53 16.71
N GLN A 339 20.31 -4.27 15.67
CA GLN A 339 20.01 -3.93 14.31
C GLN A 339 18.51 -4.12 14.21
N PHE A 340 17.75 -3.03 14.20
CA PHE A 340 16.31 -3.03 13.97
C PHE A 340 16.07 -3.56 12.55
N ARG A 341 16.03 -4.89 12.43
CA ARG A 341 15.68 -5.58 11.21
C ARG A 341 14.17 -5.71 11.24
N PHE A 342 13.49 -4.72 10.67
CA PHE A 342 12.16 -4.96 10.14
C PHE A 342 12.41 -5.94 8.99
N ASP A 343 12.06 -7.22 9.16
CA ASP A 343 12.21 -8.20 8.07
C ASP A 343 11.29 -7.78 6.92
N MET A 344 11.81 -6.93 6.03
CA MET A 344 11.10 -6.39 4.87
C MET A 344 11.76 -6.76 3.55
N THR A 345 12.77 -7.62 3.56
CA THR A 345 13.37 -8.19 2.34
C THR A 345 13.93 -9.58 2.64
N PRO A 346 13.64 -10.60 1.83
CA PRO A 346 14.40 -11.84 1.85
C PRO A 346 15.84 -11.54 1.42
N GLU A 347 16.81 -12.11 2.12
CA GLU A 347 18.18 -12.25 1.61
C GLU A 347 18.09 -13.15 0.37
N LEU A 348 18.10 -12.55 -0.82
CA LEU A 348 18.44 -13.26 -2.04
C LEU A 348 19.96 -13.18 -2.16
N ASP A 349 20.61 -14.31 -1.96
CA ASP A 349 22.02 -14.50 -2.22
C ASP A 349 22.34 -14.12 -3.67
N GLU A 350 23.25 -13.15 -3.84
CA GLU A 350 23.87 -12.85 -5.14
C GLU A 350 24.77 -14.03 -5.53
N GLU A 351 24.36 -14.84 -6.50
CA GLU A 351 25.27 -15.71 -7.26
C GLU A 351 25.17 -15.43 -8.77
N ASP A 352 26.31 -14.95 -9.29
CA ASP A 352 26.86 -15.07 -10.65
C ASP A 352 26.11 -14.45 -11.85
N THR A 353 26.41 -13.17 -12.10
CA THR A 353 26.48 -12.66 -13.48
C THR A 353 27.78 -13.14 -14.12
N LEU A 354 27.69 -14.14 -15.00
CA LEU A 354 28.74 -14.44 -15.96
C LEU A 354 28.58 -13.52 -17.17
N ASP A 355 29.68 -12.86 -17.49
CA ASP A 355 29.91 -12.02 -18.66
C ASP A 355 29.53 -12.74 -19.96
N ASP A 356 28.78 -12.07 -20.83
CA ASP A 356 28.82 -12.34 -22.27
C ASP A 356 28.95 -10.98 -23.00
N ASP A 357 30.13 -10.80 -23.59
CA ASP A 357 30.51 -9.69 -24.47
C ASP A 357 29.64 -9.69 -25.75
N ASP A 358 29.00 -8.55 -26.04
CA ASP A 358 28.38 -8.25 -27.33
C ASP A 358 29.44 -7.71 -28.31
N ASP A 359 29.73 -8.46 -29.37
CA ASP A 359 30.41 -7.99 -30.59
C ASP A 359 29.51 -8.22 -31.83
N ASP A 360 29.01 -7.10 -32.36
CA ASP A 360 28.87 -6.66 -33.75
C ASP A 360 28.19 -7.48 -34.90
N GLU A 361 27.43 -6.68 -35.67
CA GLU A 361 27.18 -6.67 -37.13
C GLU A 361 26.14 -7.59 -37.84
N ASP A 362 25.02 -6.95 -38.19
CA ASP A 362 24.46 -6.69 -39.54
C ASP A 362 24.27 -7.85 -40.56
N SER A 363 23.03 -8.12 -40.97
CA SER A 363 22.57 -8.20 -42.39
C SER A 363 21.14 -8.74 -42.54
N ALA A 364 20.53 -8.43 -43.68
CA ALA A 364 19.09 -8.33 -43.87
C ALA A 364 18.42 -9.43 -44.75
N THR A 365 17.11 -9.59 -44.51
CA THR A 365 16.00 -9.99 -45.44
C THR A 365 15.67 -11.52 -45.61
N PRO A 366 14.49 -11.91 -46.19
CA PRO A 366 13.30 -12.30 -45.41
C PRO A 366 12.59 -13.58 -45.90
N VAL A 367 11.98 -14.42 -45.03
CA VAL A 367 11.03 -15.46 -45.50
C VAL A 367 9.91 -15.74 -44.49
N ASN A 368 8.67 -15.69 -44.97
CA ASN A 368 7.44 -16.30 -44.42
C ASN A 368 6.87 -17.18 -45.57
N PRO A 369 5.97 -18.18 -45.39
CA PRO A 369 5.00 -18.33 -44.29
C PRO A 369 4.71 -19.78 -43.81
N SER A 370 3.76 -19.88 -42.87
CA SER A 370 2.68 -20.89 -42.74
C SER A 370 2.65 -21.90 -41.56
N THR A 371 1.80 -21.55 -40.55
CA THR A 371 0.77 -22.36 -39.81
C THR A 371 1.16 -23.51 -38.86
N PRO A 372 0.28 -23.93 -37.90
CA PRO A 372 -0.69 -23.18 -37.08
C PRO A 372 -0.57 -23.47 -35.56
N THR A 373 -1.20 -22.61 -34.75
CA THR A 373 -1.37 -22.69 -33.28
C THR A 373 -2.25 -23.86 -32.80
N PRO A 374 -1.97 -24.47 -31.64
CA PRO A 374 -2.96 -25.22 -30.89
C PRO A 374 -3.62 -24.39 -29.78
N ARG A 375 -4.89 -24.74 -29.56
CA ARG A 375 -5.91 -24.11 -28.70
C ARG A 375 -5.54 -24.02 -27.22
N SER A 376 -5.99 -22.90 -26.65
CA SER A 376 -6.23 -22.65 -25.23
C SER A 376 -7.07 -23.78 -24.60
N GLN A 377 -6.57 -24.34 -23.49
CA GLN A 377 -7.38 -25.13 -22.57
C GLN A 377 -7.97 -24.18 -21.53
N GLU A 378 -9.30 -24.05 -21.51
CA GLU A 378 -10.05 -23.38 -20.46
C GLU A 378 -9.92 -24.18 -19.16
N ILE A 379 -9.22 -23.61 -18.17
CA ILE A 379 -9.24 -24.11 -16.79
C ILE A 379 -10.51 -23.55 -16.14
N ARG A 380 -11.49 -24.42 -15.93
CA ARG A 380 -12.74 -24.13 -15.24
C ARG A 380 -12.49 -24.23 -13.74
N ILE A 381 -12.40 -23.09 -13.05
CA ILE A 381 -12.36 -23.04 -11.58
C ILE A 381 -13.80 -23.21 -11.08
N GLU A 382 -14.12 -24.38 -10.53
CA GLU A 382 -15.39 -24.62 -9.83
C GLU A 382 -15.35 -24.03 -8.42
N SER A 383 -16.14 -22.98 -8.19
CA SER A 383 -16.37 -22.40 -6.87
C SER A 383 -17.26 -23.31 -6.02
N ARG A 384 -16.70 -23.92 -4.97
CA ARG A 384 -17.46 -24.59 -3.91
C ARG A 384 -18.01 -23.56 -2.93
N ILE A 385 -19.18 -23.01 -3.22
CA ILE A 385 -20.00 -22.30 -2.23
C ILE A 385 -20.65 -23.33 -1.31
N ARG A 386 -20.24 -23.36 -0.03
CA ARG A 386 -20.89 -24.15 1.02
C ARG A 386 -22.26 -23.54 1.32
N GLY A 387 -23.31 -24.34 1.20
CA GLY A 387 -24.68 -23.96 1.49
C GLY A 387 -24.94 -23.72 2.99
N GLN A 388 -25.72 -22.68 3.28
CA GLN A 388 -26.45 -22.56 4.54
C GLN A 388 -27.78 -23.34 4.45
N PRO A 389 -28.25 -23.95 5.55
CA PRO A 389 -29.48 -24.72 5.55
C PRO A 389 -30.72 -23.80 5.61
N ARG A 390 -31.69 -24.08 4.74
CA ARG A 390 -33.05 -23.54 4.84
C ARG A 390 -33.73 -24.13 6.06
N LEU A 391 -34.14 -23.29 7.00
CA LEU A 391 -35.13 -23.63 8.02
C LEU A 391 -36.52 -23.64 7.37
N SER A 392 -37.21 -24.77 7.48
CA SER A 392 -38.61 -24.94 7.14
C SER A 392 -39.45 -24.97 8.41
N SER A 393 -40.68 -24.46 8.26
CA SER A 393 -41.83 -24.37 9.19
C SER A 393 -41.89 -23.11 10.05
#